data_AF-D9UGR8-F1
#
_entry.id   AF-D9UGR8-F1
#
_cell.length_a   1.000
_cell.length_b   1.000
_cell.length_c   1.000
_cell.angle_alpha   90.00
_cell.angle_beta   90.00
_cell.angle_gamma   90.00
#
_symmetry.space_group_name_H-M   'P 1'
#
loop_
_entity.id
_entity.type
_entity.pdbx_description
1 polymer ?
#
loop_
_entity_poly.entity_id
_entity_poly.type
_entity_poly.pdbx_seq_one_letter_code
_entity_poly.pdbx_strand_id
1 'polypeptide(L)'
;KKNQAGGTPATVALAQAGTSYTLHAYAHDPAHPSYGEEAAEALGVTPDRVFKTLVAEVDGSLTVAVVPVAGTLDLKALAAAAGGKRAVMADPAAAERTTGYVPG
;
A
#
# COMPACT_ATOMS: atom_id res chain seq x y z
N LYS A 1 2.51 -17.12 24.34
CA LYS A 1 2.23 -16.40 23.08
C LYS A 1 3.27 -15.30 22.96
N LYS A 2 4.13 -15.33 21.94
CA LYS A 2 5.25 -14.37 21.81
C LYS A 2 4.65 -13.00 21.46
N ASN A 3 4.63 -12.06 22.42
CA ASN A 3 4.37 -10.66 22.14
C ASN A 3 5.56 -10.12 21.32
N GLN A 4 5.38 -9.93 20.02
CA GLN A 4 6.29 -9.09 19.25
C GLN A 4 5.94 -7.63 19.53
N ALA A 5 6.89 -6.93 20.14
CA ALA A 5 6.85 -5.49 20.31
C ALA A 5 6.80 -4.79 18.94
N GLY A 6 5.96 -3.76 18.80
CA GLY A 6 5.99 -2.84 17.64
C GLY A 6 4.91 -3.05 16.57
N GLY A 7 3.66 -3.31 16.96
CA GLY A 7 2.57 -3.44 15.99
C GLY A 7 2.17 -2.10 15.38
N THR A 8 2.33 -1.95 14.06
CA THR A 8 1.68 -0.86 13.31
C THR A 8 0.16 -1.04 13.32
N PRO A 9 -0.66 0.00 13.04
CA PRO A 9 -2.11 -0.13 12.94
C PRO A 9 -2.58 -1.30 12.06
N ALA A 10 -1.89 -1.57 10.94
CA ALA A 10 -2.16 -2.71 10.07
C ALA A 10 -2.01 -4.07 10.77
N THR A 11 -0.91 -4.30 11.50
CA THR A 11 -0.69 -5.57 12.21
C THR A 11 -1.65 -5.76 13.38
N VAL A 12 -2.05 -4.66 14.04
CA VAL A 12 -3.08 -4.68 15.08
C VAL A 12 -4.44 -5.07 14.48
N ALA A 13 -4.80 -4.49 13.34
CA ALA A 13 -6.05 -4.83 12.65
C ALA A 13 -6.09 -6.32 12.24
N LEU A 14 -4.99 -6.86 11.70
CA LEU A 14 -4.89 -8.28 11.36
C LEU A 14 -5.04 -9.19 12.59
N ALA A 15 -4.38 -8.84 13.70
CA ALA A 15 -4.48 -9.58 14.95
C ALA A 15 -5.91 -9.56 15.52
N GLN A 16 -6.59 -8.41 15.48
CA GLN A 16 -7.98 -8.27 15.90
C GLN A 16 -8.94 -9.08 15.01
N ALA A 17 -8.69 -9.12 13.70
CA ALA A 17 -9.46 -9.91 12.74
C ALA A 17 -9.19 -11.43 12.83
N GLY A 18 -8.14 -11.85 13.55
CA GLY A 18 -7.71 -13.25 13.58
C GLY A 18 -7.11 -13.74 12.25
N THR A 19 -6.68 -12.82 11.39
CA THR A 19 -6.11 -13.14 10.08
C THR A 19 -4.66 -13.58 10.25
N SER A 20 -4.30 -14.72 9.65
CA SER A 20 -2.92 -15.21 9.69
C SER A 20 -2.02 -14.35 8.79
N TYR A 21 -0.84 -13.96 9.31
CA TYR A 21 0.16 -13.20 8.55
C TYR A 21 1.58 -13.56 9.00
N THR A 22 2.56 -13.23 8.16
CA THR A 22 3.99 -13.30 8.49
C THR A 22 4.61 -11.93 8.24
N LEU A 23 5.41 -11.45 9.20
CA LEU A 23 6.17 -10.21 9.04
C LEU A 23 7.49 -10.49 8.31
N HIS A 24 7.74 -9.67 7.30
CA HIS A 24 8.96 -9.69 6.51
C HIS A 24 9.68 -8.35 6.70
N ALA A 25 10.70 -8.34 7.57
CA ALA A 25 11.50 -7.15 7.84
C ALA A 25 12.73 -7.13 6.92
N TYR A 26 13.05 -5.96 6.37
CA TYR A 26 14.25 -5.69 5.59
C TYR A 26 14.79 -4.30 5.96
N ALA A 27 16.07 -4.06 5.68
CA ALA A 27 16.67 -2.74 5.85
C ALA A 27 16.35 -1.89 4.60
N HIS A 28 15.82 -0.69 4.82
CA HIS A 28 15.55 0.28 3.75
C HIS A 28 16.78 1.18 3.53
N ASP A 29 17.23 1.30 2.29
CA ASP A 29 18.16 2.33 1.83
C ASP A 29 17.37 3.58 1.40
N PRO A 30 17.52 4.73 2.08
CA PRO A 30 16.88 5.98 1.69
C PRO A 30 17.20 6.46 0.26
N ALA A 31 18.25 5.94 -0.37
CA ALA A 31 18.59 6.23 -1.75
C ALA A 31 17.87 5.34 -2.78
N HIS A 32 17.16 4.30 -2.35
CA HIS A 32 16.44 3.39 -3.25
C HIS A 32 15.23 4.10 -3.89
N PRO A 33 15.03 4.02 -5.22
CA PRO A 33 14.01 4.79 -5.93
C PRO A 33 12.56 4.32 -5.67
N SER A 34 12.38 3.13 -5.09
CA SER A 34 11.07 2.49 -4.90
C SER A 34 11.13 1.52 -3.73
N TYR A 35 10.35 1.76 -2.68
CA TYR A 35 10.23 0.83 -1.54
C TYR A 35 9.65 -0.52 -1.96
N GLY A 36 8.76 -0.52 -2.95
CA GLY A 36 8.12 -1.73 -3.43
C GLY A 36 9.08 -2.68 -4.16
N GLU A 37 9.95 -2.12 -4.99
CA GLU A 37 10.99 -2.89 -5.69
C GLU A 37 12.06 -3.38 -4.71
N GLU A 38 12.50 -2.52 -3.79
CA GLU A 38 13.43 -2.90 -2.73
C GLU A 38 12.90 -4.07 -1.89
N ALA A 39 11.62 -4.02 -1.53
CA ALA A 39 10.97 -5.13 -0.82
C ALA A 39 10.97 -6.42 -1.63
N ALA A 40 10.76 -6.36 -2.95
CA ALA A 40 10.79 -7.55 -3.80
C ALA A 40 12.20 -8.17 -3.84
N GLU A 41 13.23 -7.33 -4.00
CA GLU A 41 14.64 -7.74 -3.99
C GLU A 41 15.05 -8.35 -2.66
N ALA A 42 14.77 -7.66 -1.55
CA ALA A 42 15.13 -8.09 -0.20
C ALA A 42 14.47 -9.43 0.18
N LEU A 43 13.28 -9.70 -0.36
CA LEU A 43 12.53 -10.92 -0.09
C LEU A 43 12.75 -12.03 -1.13
N GLY A 44 13.51 -11.75 -2.21
CA GLY A 44 13.77 -12.72 -3.28
C GLY A 44 12.51 -13.17 -4.01
N VAL A 45 11.53 -12.28 -4.17
CA VAL A 45 10.26 -12.56 -4.86
C VAL A 45 10.13 -11.72 -6.11
N THR A 46 9.25 -12.13 -7.04
CA THR A 46 8.97 -11.32 -8.22
C THR A 46 8.21 -10.04 -7.83
N PRO A 47 8.46 -8.91 -8.50
CA PRO A 47 7.73 -7.66 -8.29
C PRO A 47 6.19 -7.80 -8.46
N ASP A 48 5.70 -8.78 -9.20
CA ASP A 48 4.26 -9.07 -9.32
C ASP A 48 3.60 -9.58 -8.03
N ARG A 49 4.40 -10.04 -7.07
CA ARG A 49 3.94 -10.58 -5.78
C ARG A 49 4.04 -9.58 -4.64
N VAL A 50 4.63 -8.41 -4.89
CA VAL A 50 4.67 -7.29 -3.96
C VAL A 50 3.70 -6.23 -4.45
N PHE A 51 2.89 -5.70 -3.55
CA PHE A 51 1.84 -4.74 -3.89
C PHE A 51 2.13 -3.39 -3.24
N LYS A 52 1.90 -2.33 -3.99
CA LYS A 52 1.84 -0.96 -3.47
C LYS A 52 0.40 -0.55 -3.24
N THR A 53 0.21 0.22 -2.17
CA THR A 53 -1.07 0.81 -1.82
C THR A 53 -1.05 2.27 -2.23
N LEU A 54 -1.98 2.66 -3.09
CA LEU A 54 -2.11 4.01 -3.64
C LEU A 54 -3.45 4.60 -3.24
N VAL A 55 -3.46 5.91 -2.95
CA VAL A 55 -4.69 6.65 -2.68
C VAL A 55 -5.01 7.53 -3.88
N ALA A 56 -6.22 7.41 -4.38
CA ALA A 56 -6.76 8.17 -5.49
C ALA A 56 -8.11 8.80 -5.10
N GLU A 57 -8.57 9.77 -5.85
CA GLU A 57 -9.93 10.31 -5.75
C GLU A 57 -10.74 9.83 -6.94
N VAL A 58 -11.85 9.14 -6.69
CA VAL A 58 -12.86 8.79 -7.69
C VAL A 58 -14.07 9.69 -7.48
N ASP A 59 -14.35 10.56 -8.45
CA ASP A 59 -15.43 11.56 -8.39
C ASP A 59 -15.48 12.34 -7.05
N GLY A 60 -14.30 12.69 -6.53
CA GLY A 60 -14.14 13.45 -5.28
C GLY A 60 -14.13 12.61 -3.99
N SER A 61 -14.25 11.28 -4.10
CA SER A 61 -14.17 10.36 -2.96
C SER A 61 -12.82 9.65 -2.91
N LEU A 62 -12.13 9.73 -1.77
CA LEU A 62 -10.88 9.00 -1.56
C LEU A 62 -11.11 7.49 -1.68
N THR A 63 -10.26 6.85 -2.46
CA THR A 63 -10.34 5.45 -2.86
C THR A 63 -8.95 4.84 -2.78
N VAL A 64 -8.84 3.66 -2.18
CA VAL A 64 -7.58 2.92 -2.07
C VAL A 64 -7.48 1.90 -3.20
N ALA A 65 -6.35 1.90 -3.90
CA ALA A 65 -6.01 0.90 -4.91
C ALA A 65 -4.77 0.11 -4.47
N VAL A 66 -4.86 -1.22 -4.53
CA VAL A 66 -3.75 -2.13 -4.23
C VAL A 66 -3.34 -2.80 -5.53
N VAL A 67 -2.16 -2.49 -6.03
CA VAL A 67 -1.66 -2.93 -7.34
C VAL A 67 -0.25 -3.50 -7.23
N PRO A 68 0.16 -4.43 -8.11
CA PRO A 68 1.53 -4.93 -8.12
C PRO A 68 2.54 -3.79 -8.31
N VAL A 69 3.72 -3.90 -7.67
CA VAL A 69 4.77 -2.89 -7.81
C VAL A 69 5.31 -2.84 -9.25
N ALA A 70 5.27 -3.98 -9.95
CA ALA A 70 5.64 -4.14 -11.36
C ALA A 70 4.83 -3.26 -12.34
N GLY A 71 3.64 -2.78 -11.92
CA GLY A 71 2.72 -2.03 -12.77
C GLY A 71 2.47 -0.60 -12.28
N THR A 72 1.64 0.12 -13.03
CA THR A 72 1.10 1.43 -12.63
C THR A 72 -0.41 1.34 -12.46
N LEU A 73 -0.98 2.23 -11.65
CA LEU A 73 -2.41 2.28 -11.45
C LEU A 73 -3.10 2.86 -12.70
N ASP A 74 -3.99 2.09 -13.32
CA ASP A 74 -4.90 2.59 -14.33
C ASP A 74 -6.08 3.32 -13.66
N LEU A 75 -6.04 4.66 -13.70
CA LEU A 75 -7.06 5.52 -13.10
C LEU A 75 -8.43 5.35 -13.76
N LYS A 76 -8.49 5.03 -15.06
CA LYS A 76 -9.77 4.82 -15.75
C LYS A 76 -10.38 3.50 -15.30
N ALA A 77 -9.57 2.45 -15.20
CA ALA A 77 -10.01 1.16 -14.67
C ALA A 77 -10.44 1.27 -13.20
N LEU A 78 -9.71 2.03 -12.38
CA LEU A 78 -10.09 2.29 -11.00
C LEU A 78 -11.44 3.01 -10.90
N ALA A 79 -11.63 4.09 -11.68
CA ALA A 79 -12.91 4.81 -11.72
C ALA A 79 -14.05 3.86 -12.04
N ALA A 80 -13.91 3.04 -13.08
CA ALA A 80 -14.92 2.06 -13.48
C ALA A 80 -15.17 1.02 -12.37
N ALA A 81 -14.12 0.47 -11.74
CA ALA A 81 -14.24 -0.51 -10.67
C ALA A 81 -14.92 0.05 -9.40
N ALA A 82 -14.71 1.34 -9.12
CA ALA A 82 -15.35 2.05 -8.02
C ALA A 82 -16.75 2.60 -8.38
N GLY A 83 -17.24 2.36 -9.61
CA GLY A 83 -18.55 2.84 -10.08
C GLY A 83 -18.60 4.34 -10.42
N GLY A 84 -17.45 4.99 -10.52
CA GLY A 84 -17.31 6.41 -10.88
C GLY A 84 -16.98 6.64 -12.36
N LYS A 85 -16.86 7.92 -12.71
CA LYS A 85 -16.59 8.39 -14.07
C LYS A 85 -15.15 8.82 -14.27
N ARG A 86 -14.51 9.36 -13.23
CA ARG A 86 -13.12 9.85 -13.30
C ARG A 86 -12.37 9.55 -12.02
N ALA A 87 -11.11 9.13 -12.17
CA ALA A 87 -10.18 9.05 -11.06
C ALA A 87 -8.94 9.94 -11.30
N VAL A 88 -8.37 10.46 -10.22
CA VAL A 88 -7.08 11.17 -10.19
C VAL A 88 -6.29 10.69 -8.98
N MET A 89 -4.95 10.79 -9.01
CA MET A 89 -4.16 10.55 -7.81
C MET A 89 -4.55 11.56 -6.73
N ALA A 90 -4.69 11.11 -5.49
CA ALA A 90 -5.00 11.98 -4.38
C ALA A 90 -3.79 12.87 -4.06
N ASP A 91 -4.05 14.04 -3.47
CA ASP A 91 -2.98 14.86 -2.90
C ASP A 91 -2.25 14.08 -1.79
N PRO A 92 -0.89 14.04 -1.79
CA PRO A 92 -0.14 13.29 -0.80
C PRO A 92 -0.46 13.69 0.65
N ALA A 93 -0.66 14.98 0.94
CA ALA A 93 -0.98 15.43 2.29
C ALA A 93 -2.41 15.02 2.72
N ALA A 94 -3.35 14.97 1.78
CA ALA A 94 -4.69 14.42 2.02
C ALA A 94 -4.64 12.91 2.31
N ALA A 95 -3.81 12.16 1.56
CA ALA A 95 -3.59 10.74 1.77
C ALA A 95 -2.94 10.46 3.13
N GLU A 96 -1.89 11.19 3.50
CA GLU A 96 -1.23 11.09 4.80
C GLU A 96 -2.20 11.33 5.96
N ARG A 97 -2.95 12.44 5.89
CA ARG A 97 -3.91 12.80 6.94
C ARG A 97 -5.01 11.75 7.12
N THR A 98 -5.47 11.17 6.02
CA THR A 98 -6.59 10.22 6.04
C THR A 98 -6.14 8.83 6.49
N THR A 99 -4.96 8.40 6.06
CA THR A 99 -4.45 7.05 6.34
C THR A 99 -3.65 6.95 7.63
N GLY A 100 -3.04 8.05 8.07
CA GLY A 100 -2.08 8.07 9.18
C GLY A 100 -0.71 7.46 8.82
N TYR A 101 -0.47 7.17 7.53
CA TYR A 101 0.79 6.63 7.01
C TYR A 101 1.51 7.66 6.15
N VAL A 102 2.84 7.66 6.21
CA VAL A 102 3.71 8.49 5.35
C VAL A 102 3.90 7.76 4.01
N PRO A 103 3.98 8.47 2.87
CA PRO A 103 4.34 7.88 1.59
C PRO A 103 5.68 7.18 1.71
N GLY A 104 5.71 5.94 1.22
CA GLY A 104 6.94 5.21 0.98
C GLY A 104 6.84 4.57 -0.38
#